data_AF-A0A2V5N703-F1
#
_entry.id   AF-A0A2V5N703-F1
#
_cell.length_a   1.000
_cell.length_b   1.000
_cell.length_c   1.000
_cell.angle_alpha   90.00
_cell.angle_beta   90.00
_cell.angle_gamma   90.00
#
_symmetry.space_group_name_H-M   'P 1'
#
loop_
_entity.id
_entity.type
_entity.pdbx_description
1 polymer ?
#
loop_
_entity_poly.entity_id
_entity_poly.type
_entity_poly.pdbx_seq_one_letter_code
_entity_poly.pdbx_strand_id
1 'polypeptide(L)'
;MRRFQRTIFSLVAVLLASVAPTLPAATVRVTTWNLEWFPNGSPKELPASEQDKRIAAAANVLRPLNPDIILLQEVRDYDVCARLANAIAPRTYQVAICSAFREPFTPGVGKQQVAILAKLPAQAAWSESWKAMDGVDPPRGFAFAWFKIGGTDVGIYSLHLKSNLIMKSDKTVEAHKNIRKREVAIDQLLNHIRDVIAPAMPMVKSFVVGGDFNTNVDQPDFGQETTLTKLTAAGFRNSMEGAAPVQRITHPGSGPYPDATFDYLFGSNLVPAKPLITPSKASDHYPVTCDFSLGGSYVQTTPVPNRSQVQPGNEDGKKAAVPQFVTLIQPVKIKIAYGEMVLPRGLKLPVISRNGQSVTVKYLDETPTIPVSATDLK
;
A
#
# COMPACT_ATOMS: atom_id res chain seq x y z
N MET A 1 74.31 -24.06 40.63
CA MET A 1 73.31 -23.01 40.97
C MET A 1 73.10 -22.14 39.73
N ARG A 2 72.02 -22.37 38.96
CA ARG A 2 70.88 -21.43 38.73
C ARG A 2 71.36 -20.01 38.35
N ARG A 3 71.02 -19.41 37.19
CA ARG A 3 69.69 -19.28 36.56
C ARG A 3 69.75 -19.00 35.05
N PHE A 4 68.76 -19.56 34.35
CA PHE A 4 68.28 -19.27 33.00
C PHE A 4 67.91 -17.79 32.81
N GLN A 5 68.36 -17.16 31.72
CA GLN A 5 67.70 -16.00 31.12
C GLN A 5 66.69 -16.50 30.09
N ARG A 6 65.39 -16.30 30.35
CA ARG A 6 64.30 -16.53 29.40
C ARG A 6 64.05 -15.24 28.62
N THR A 7 64.31 -15.30 27.32
CA THR A 7 63.89 -14.31 26.33
C THR A 7 62.36 -14.35 26.23
N ILE A 8 61.67 -13.26 26.58
CA ILE A 8 60.24 -13.09 26.33
C ILE A 8 60.11 -12.32 25.01
N PHE A 9 59.74 -13.04 23.94
CA PHE A 9 59.21 -12.43 22.73
C PHE A 9 57.75 -12.08 22.98
N SER A 10 57.44 -10.80 23.18
CA SER A 10 56.06 -10.31 23.17
C SER A 10 55.61 -10.13 21.72
N LEU A 11 54.81 -11.08 21.22
CA LEU A 11 54.01 -10.90 20.01
C LEU A 11 52.86 -9.94 20.33
N VAL A 12 52.96 -8.70 19.86
CA VAL A 12 51.82 -7.77 19.81
C VAL A 12 51.09 -8.04 18.49
N ALA A 13 50.05 -8.87 18.55
CA ALA A 13 49.09 -9.02 17.45
C ALA A 13 48.20 -7.77 17.43
N VAL A 14 48.48 -6.84 16.51
CA VAL A 14 47.59 -5.72 16.20
C VAL A 14 46.37 -6.29 15.47
N LEU A 15 45.28 -6.49 16.22
CA LEU A 15 43.98 -6.84 15.67
C LEU A 15 43.43 -5.59 14.95
N LEU A 16 43.71 -5.48 13.65
CA LEU A 16 43.02 -4.53 12.77
C LEU A 16 41.56 -4.97 12.65
N ALA A 17 40.71 -4.45 13.55
CA ALA A 17 39.26 -4.54 13.41
C ALA A 17 38.87 -3.74 12.16
N SER A 18 38.67 -4.46 11.04
CA SER A 18 38.07 -3.93 9.83
C SER A 18 36.63 -3.54 10.15
N VAL A 19 36.40 -2.28 10.50
CA VAL A 19 35.08 -1.67 10.53
C VAL A 19 34.62 -1.57 9.08
N ALA A 20 33.98 -2.64 8.59
CA ALA A 20 33.28 -2.58 7.32
C ALA A 20 32.19 -1.50 7.45
N PRO A 21 32.13 -0.51 6.54
CA PRO A 21 31.06 0.48 6.57
C PRO A 21 29.73 -0.27 6.42
N THR A 22 28.90 -0.23 7.46
CA THR A 22 27.51 -0.68 7.39
C THR A 22 26.82 0.25 6.40
N LEU A 23 26.48 -0.26 5.21
CA LEU A 23 25.66 0.48 4.26
C LEU A 23 24.38 0.92 4.98
N PRO A 24 23.93 2.18 4.80
CA PRO A 24 22.68 2.62 5.40
C PRO A 24 21.54 1.71 4.95
N ALA A 25 20.69 1.33 5.90
CA ALA A 25 19.48 0.56 5.61
C ALA A 25 18.70 1.27 4.50
N ALA A 26 18.32 0.53 3.45
CA ALA A 26 17.51 1.10 2.38
C ALA A 26 16.18 1.60 2.96
N THR A 27 15.71 2.77 2.52
CA THR A 27 14.47 3.39 3.00
C THR A 27 13.45 3.50 1.86
N VAL A 28 12.17 3.45 2.21
CA VAL A 28 11.07 3.83 1.30
C VAL A 28 10.28 4.97 1.91
N ARG A 29 10.10 6.06 1.15
CA ARG A 29 9.21 7.16 1.55
C ARG A 29 7.81 6.92 1.05
N VAL A 30 6.85 6.83 1.96
CA VAL A 30 5.43 6.62 1.62
C VAL A 30 4.62 7.83 2.07
N THR A 31 3.78 8.36 1.19
CA THR A 31 2.77 9.39 1.52
C THR A 31 1.37 8.81 1.37
N THR A 32 0.48 9.00 2.35
CA THR A 32 -0.95 8.78 2.17
C THR A 32 -1.71 10.10 2.18
N TRP A 33 -2.76 10.21 1.37
CA TRP A 33 -3.59 11.40 1.30
C TRP A 33 -5.00 11.13 0.75
N ASN A 34 -6.03 11.39 1.57
CA ASN A 34 -7.39 11.60 1.08
C ASN A 34 -7.46 12.95 0.36
N LEU A 35 -7.88 12.96 -0.91
CA LEU A 35 -7.89 14.16 -1.76
C LEU A 35 -9.28 14.82 -1.90
N GLU A 36 -10.28 14.37 -1.13
CA GLU A 36 -11.64 14.93 -1.08
C GLU A 36 -12.33 14.90 -2.45
N TRP A 37 -13.02 13.80 -2.78
CA TRP A 37 -13.75 13.65 -4.06
C TRP A 37 -12.96 14.14 -5.29
N PHE A 38 -11.69 13.79 -5.36
CA PHE A 38 -10.75 14.33 -6.33
C PHE A 38 -11.05 13.84 -7.75
N PRO A 39 -11.07 14.74 -8.76
CA PRO A 39 -10.53 16.11 -8.76
C PRO A 39 -11.58 17.19 -8.52
N ASN A 40 -12.74 16.83 -7.97
CA ASN A 40 -13.91 17.70 -7.89
C ASN A 40 -14.07 18.40 -6.52
N GLY A 41 -13.54 17.87 -5.42
CA GLY A 41 -13.80 18.42 -4.08
C GLY A 41 -15.22 18.18 -3.57
N SER A 42 -16.08 17.55 -4.38
CA SER A 42 -17.44 17.19 -4.00
C SER A 42 -17.99 16.09 -4.93
N PRO A 43 -19.16 15.51 -4.63
CA PRO A 43 -19.85 14.60 -5.54
C PRO A 43 -20.23 15.22 -6.90
N LYS A 44 -20.33 16.55 -6.96
CA LYS A 44 -20.70 17.30 -8.16
C LYS A 44 -19.49 17.40 -9.09
N GLU A 45 -19.71 17.14 -10.37
CA GLU A 45 -18.67 17.26 -11.39
C GLU A 45 -18.28 18.72 -11.58
N LEU A 46 -16.97 19.02 -11.52
CA LEU A 46 -16.43 20.33 -11.85
C LEU A 46 -16.08 20.44 -13.34
N PRO A 47 -16.04 21.65 -13.91
CA PRO A 47 -15.44 21.88 -15.22
C PRO A 47 -13.97 21.43 -15.27
N ALA A 48 -13.51 20.94 -16.43
CA ALA A 48 -12.16 20.41 -16.61
C ALA A 48 -11.05 21.38 -16.17
N SER A 49 -11.21 22.69 -16.42
CA SER A 49 -10.27 23.73 -16.00
C SER A 49 -10.14 23.86 -14.48
N GLU A 50 -11.23 23.67 -13.73
CA GLU A 50 -11.20 23.67 -12.26
C GLU A 50 -10.62 22.37 -11.71
N GLN A 51 -10.88 21.23 -12.37
CA GLN A 51 -10.20 19.97 -12.06
C GLN A 51 -8.69 20.09 -12.24
N ASP A 52 -8.22 20.72 -13.34
CA ASP A 52 -6.80 20.94 -13.59
C ASP A 52 -6.14 21.81 -12.52
N LYS A 53 -6.84 22.85 -12.03
CA LYS A 53 -6.36 23.66 -10.91
C LYS A 53 -6.22 22.85 -9.63
N ARG A 54 -7.20 22.00 -9.30
CA ARG A 54 -7.13 21.10 -8.13
C ARG A 54 -6.00 20.09 -8.27
N ILE A 55 -5.80 19.53 -9.47
CA ILE A 55 -4.68 18.62 -9.77
C ILE A 55 -3.34 19.33 -9.58
N ALA A 56 -3.18 20.54 -10.11
CA ALA A 56 -1.96 21.33 -9.94
C ALA A 56 -1.70 21.68 -8.47
N ALA A 57 -2.75 22.01 -7.70
CA ALA A 57 -2.64 22.29 -6.27
C ALA A 57 -2.19 21.06 -5.47
N ALA A 58 -2.79 19.89 -5.71
CA ALA A 58 -2.35 18.64 -5.08
C ALA A 58 -0.90 18.29 -5.46
N ALA A 59 -0.54 18.45 -6.74
CA ALA A 59 0.83 18.23 -7.20
C ALA A 59 1.84 19.19 -6.55
N ASN A 60 1.48 20.46 -6.32
CA ASN A 60 2.33 21.42 -5.61
C ASN A 60 2.66 20.98 -4.19
N VAL A 61 1.73 20.29 -3.51
CA VAL A 61 1.93 19.75 -2.17
C VAL A 61 2.81 18.50 -2.22
N LEU A 62 2.58 17.59 -3.17
CA LEU A 62 3.30 16.32 -3.26
C LEU A 62 4.75 16.45 -3.76
N ARG A 63 5.04 17.43 -4.62
CA ARG A 63 6.39 17.67 -5.17
C ARG A 63 7.48 17.81 -4.10
N PRO A 64 7.38 18.72 -3.11
CA PRO A 64 8.41 18.86 -2.07
C PRO A 64 8.49 17.65 -1.13
N LEU A 65 7.42 16.88 -0.97
CA LEU A 65 7.43 15.65 -0.16
C LEU A 65 8.25 14.54 -0.82
N ASN A 66 8.32 14.54 -2.16
CA ASN A 66 9.09 13.62 -3.00
C ASN A 66 8.94 12.13 -2.59
N PRO A 67 7.72 11.62 -2.35
CA PRO A 67 7.52 10.24 -1.92
C PRO A 67 7.95 9.23 -2.98
N ASP A 68 8.36 8.03 -2.59
CA ASP A 68 8.60 6.94 -3.52
C ASP A 68 7.30 6.25 -3.90
N ILE A 69 6.35 6.22 -2.97
CA ILE A 69 5.02 5.63 -3.11
C ILE A 69 3.97 6.58 -2.53
N ILE A 70 2.87 6.78 -3.25
CA ILE A 70 1.74 7.63 -2.87
C ILE A 70 0.49 6.77 -2.80
N LEU A 71 -0.18 6.80 -1.65
CA LEU A 71 -1.46 6.14 -1.38
C LEU A 71 -2.55 7.21 -1.43
N LEU A 72 -3.48 7.09 -2.37
CA LEU A 72 -4.52 8.10 -2.56
C LEU A 72 -5.88 7.53 -2.16
N GLN A 73 -6.70 8.37 -1.52
CA GLN A 73 -8.09 8.10 -1.22
C GLN A 73 -8.99 9.17 -1.84
N GLU A 74 -10.24 8.78 -2.11
CA GLU A 74 -11.25 9.61 -2.76
C GLU A 74 -10.86 10.16 -4.12
N VAL A 75 -10.06 9.41 -4.88
CA VAL A 75 -9.79 9.73 -6.29
C VAL A 75 -10.87 9.14 -7.17
N ARG A 76 -11.23 9.81 -8.27
CA ARG A 76 -12.31 9.34 -9.14
C ARG A 76 -11.95 8.07 -9.91
N ASP A 77 -10.80 8.07 -10.56
CA ASP A 77 -10.42 7.03 -11.52
C ASP A 77 -8.92 7.05 -11.87
N TYR A 78 -8.52 6.08 -12.72
CA TYR A 78 -7.17 5.93 -13.24
C TYR A 78 -6.66 7.15 -14.04
N ASP A 79 -7.51 7.80 -14.83
CA ASP A 79 -7.10 8.93 -15.68
C ASP A 79 -6.73 10.14 -14.79
N VAL A 80 -7.55 10.41 -13.79
CA VAL A 80 -7.28 11.43 -12.79
C VAL A 80 -5.99 11.14 -12.03
N CYS A 81 -5.75 9.89 -11.63
CA CYS A 81 -4.49 9.47 -11.03
C CYS A 81 -3.28 9.71 -11.96
N ALA A 82 -3.42 9.41 -13.25
CA ALA A 82 -2.35 9.61 -14.24
C ALA A 82 -2.06 11.10 -14.49
N ARG A 83 -3.11 11.94 -14.55
CA ARG A 83 -2.98 13.39 -14.65
C ARG A 83 -2.27 13.97 -13.43
N LEU A 84 -2.61 13.51 -12.22
CA LEU A 84 -1.90 13.89 -11.00
C LEU A 84 -0.43 13.44 -11.02
N ALA A 85 -0.16 12.18 -11.38
CA ALA A 85 1.20 11.66 -11.52
C ALA A 85 2.05 12.54 -12.45
N ASN A 86 1.49 12.92 -13.61
CA ASN A 86 2.14 13.79 -14.58
C ASN A 86 2.34 15.23 -14.06
N ALA A 87 1.39 15.77 -13.31
CA ALA A 87 1.48 17.12 -12.72
C ALA A 87 2.50 17.20 -11.56
N ILE A 88 2.74 16.10 -10.85
CA ILE A 88 3.78 16.03 -9.82
C ILE A 88 5.16 16.07 -10.49
N ALA A 89 5.43 15.09 -11.34
CA ALA A 89 6.70 14.98 -12.07
C ALA A 89 6.49 14.09 -13.30
N PRO A 90 6.47 14.66 -14.52
CA PRO A 90 6.25 13.90 -15.74
C PRO A 90 7.17 12.68 -15.84
N ARG A 91 6.61 11.53 -16.22
CA ARG A 91 7.33 10.24 -16.40
C ARG A 91 8.03 9.70 -15.15
N THR A 92 7.81 10.28 -13.98
CA THR A 92 8.44 9.85 -12.71
C THR A 92 7.53 8.88 -11.96
N TYR A 93 6.26 9.24 -11.76
CA TYR A 93 5.27 8.39 -11.09
C TYR A 93 4.44 7.61 -12.11
N GLN A 94 4.17 6.36 -11.78
CA GLN A 94 3.27 5.46 -12.50
C GLN A 94 2.08 5.11 -11.60
N VAL A 95 0.89 4.99 -12.17
CA VAL A 95 -0.27 4.47 -11.43
C VAL A 95 -0.14 2.95 -11.38
N ALA A 96 0.25 2.40 -10.22
CA ALA A 96 0.33 0.95 -10.03
C ALA A 96 -1.08 0.34 -10.06
N ILE A 97 -2.01 0.97 -9.33
CA ILE A 97 -3.42 0.55 -9.27
C ILE A 97 -4.30 1.74 -8.90
N CYS A 98 -5.50 1.79 -9.47
CA CYS A 98 -6.63 2.57 -8.97
C CYS A 98 -7.84 1.63 -8.94
N SER A 99 -8.55 1.59 -7.82
CA SER A 99 -9.72 0.74 -7.71
C SER A 99 -10.85 1.17 -8.65
N ALA A 100 -11.81 0.27 -8.84
CA ALA A 100 -13.06 0.52 -9.55
C ALA A 100 -14.26 0.01 -8.74
N PHE A 101 -14.29 0.35 -7.45
CA PHE A 101 -15.37 0.00 -6.54
C PHE A 101 -16.70 0.57 -7.02
N ARG A 102 -17.76 -0.21 -6.85
CA ARG A 102 -19.13 0.21 -7.16
C ARG A 102 -19.74 0.82 -5.92
N GLU A 103 -20.53 1.87 -6.09
CA GLU A 103 -21.36 2.38 -5.01
C GLU A 103 -22.65 1.56 -4.91
N PRO A 104 -23.09 1.24 -3.69
CA PRO A 104 -24.41 0.66 -3.50
C PRO A 104 -25.47 1.57 -4.11
N PHE A 105 -26.42 0.97 -4.85
CA PHE A 105 -27.60 1.65 -5.39
C PHE A 105 -27.37 2.69 -6.50
N THR A 106 -26.12 2.89 -6.96
CA THR A 106 -25.82 3.73 -8.14
C THR A 106 -25.26 2.85 -9.27
N PRO A 107 -25.85 2.89 -10.49
CA PRO A 107 -25.30 2.18 -11.63
C PRO A 107 -23.89 2.67 -11.95
N GLY A 108 -22.95 1.75 -12.16
CA GLY A 108 -21.60 2.07 -12.61
C GLY A 108 -20.52 1.93 -11.53
N VAL A 109 -19.41 2.63 -11.76
CA VAL A 109 -18.27 2.73 -10.82
C VAL A 109 -18.51 3.95 -9.94
N GLY A 110 -18.27 3.79 -8.64
CA GLY A 110 -18.36 4.88 -7.66
C GLY A 110 -17.32 5.98 -7.93
N LYS A 111 -17.49 7.14 -7.29
CA LYS A 111 -16.57 8.28 -7.50
C LYS A 111 -15.47 8.39 -6.46
N GLN A 112 -15.49 7.53 -5.44
CA GLN A 112 -14.50 7.50 -4.37
C GLN A 112 -13.68 6.21 -4.41
N GLN A 113 -12.60 6.23 -5.18
CA GLN A 113 -11.65 5.13 -5.33
C GLN A 113 -10.43 5.32 -4.43
N VAL A 114 -9.63 4.26 -4.31
CA VAL A 114 -8.31 4.28 -3.70
C VAL A 114 -7.27 3.89 -4.74
N ALA A 115 -6.08 4.49 -4.67
CA ALA A 115 -5.03 4.25 -5.63
C ALA A 115 -3.64 4.16 -4.98
N ILE A 116 -2.70 3.58 -5.73
CA ILE A 116 -1.27 3.54 -5.42
C ILE A 116 -0.53 4.06 -6.64
N LEU A 117 0.25 5.13 -6.46
CA LEU A 117 1.20 5.64 -7.44
C LEU A 117 2.62 5.39 -6.92
N ALA A 118 3.56 5.10 -7.79
CA ALA A 118 4.93 4.83 -7.38
C ALA A 118 5.96 5.25 -8.44
N LYS A 119 7.17 5.57 -7.99
CA LYS A 119 8.32 5.77 -8.89
C LYS A 119 8.79 4.45 -9.51
N LEU A 120 8.78 3.39 -8.70
CA LEU A 120 9.16 2.05 -9.11
C LEU A 120 7.99 1.30 -9.76
N PRO A 121 8.23 0.44 -10.75
CA PRO A 121 7.19 -0.43 -11.28
C PRO A 121 6.78 -1.46 -10.24
N ALA A 122 5.47 -1.65 -10.06
CA ALA A 122 4.93 -2.73 -9.24
C ALA A 122 5.22 -4.09 -9.90
N GLN A 123 5.54 -5.09 -9.08
CA GLN A 123 5.64 -6.49 -9.49
C GLN A 123 4.25 -7.10 -9.68
N ALA A 124 3.33 -6.75 -8.79
CA ALA A 124 1.91 -7.03 -8.91
C ALA A 124 1.07 -5.93 -8.27
N ALA A 125 -0.14 -5.71 -8.77
CA ALA A 125 -1.07 -4.75 -8.18
C ALA A 125 -2.53 -5.08 -8.52
N TRP A 126 -3.43 -5.00 -7.55
CA TRP A 126 -4.87 -5.19 -7.73
C TRP A 126 -5.66 -4.46 -6.64
N SER A 127 -6.98 -4.46 -6.75
CA SER A 127 -7.86 -3.93 -5.72
C SER A 127 -8.97 -4.93 -5.41
N GLU A 128 -9.40 -5.01 -4.17
CA GLU A 128 -10.51 -5.87 -3.74
C GLU A 128 -11.51 -5.06 -2.93
N SER A 129 -12.80 -5.23 -3.23
CA SER A 129 -13.88 -4.66 -2.42
C SER A 129 -14.00 -5.41 -1.10
N TRP A 130 -14.36 -4.72 -0.03
CA TRP A 130 -14.78 -5.39 1.21
C TRP A 130 -16.02 -6.24 0.95
N LYS A 131 -16.08 -7.37 1.64
CA LYS A 131 -17.18 -8.32 1.58
C LYS A 131 -18.16 -8.05 2.71
N ALA A 132 -19.44 -8.27 2.43
CA ALA A 132 -20.44 -8.34 3.48
C ALA A 132 -20.19 -9.60 4.34
N MET A 133 -20.09 -9.43 5.66
CA MET A 133 -19.80 -10.49 6.62
C MET A 133 -20.61 -10.25 7.90
N ASP A 134 -21.22 -11.29 8.45
CA ASP A 134 -21.96 -11.25 9.74
C ASP A 134 -22.99 -10.10 9.84
N GLY A 135 -23.70 -9.82 8.74
CA GLY A 135 -24.68 -8.73 8.68
C GLY A 135 -24.06 -7.32 8.60
N VAL A 136 -22.75 -7.21 8.45
CA VAL A 136 -22.01 -5.96 8.30
C VAL A 136 -21.55 -5.85 6.84
N ASP A 137 -21.85 -4.70 6.22
CA ASP A 137 -21.51 -4.42 4.82
C ASP A 137 -20.63 -3.16 4.73
N PRO A 138 -19.28 -3.30 4.80
CA PRO A 138 -18.36 -2.18 4.66
C PRO A 138 -18.31 -1.71 3.20
N PRO A 139 -18.40 -0.39 2.92
CA PRO A 139 -18.28 0.13 1.56
C PRO A 139 -16.83 0.18 1.11
N ARG A 140 -16.60 0.19 -0.21
CA ARG A 140 -15.26 0.28 -0.85
C ARG A 140 -14.42 -0.98 -0.63
N GLY A 141 -13.12 -0.83 -0.40
CA GLY A 141 -12.14 -1.90 -0.41
C GLY A 141 -10.73 -1.38 -0.14
N PHE A 142 -9.73 -2.14 -0.60
CA PHE A 142 -8.32 -1.74 -0.62
C PHE A 142 -7.73 -1.83 -2.02
N ALA A 143 -6.66 -1.07 -2.25
CA ALA A 143 -5.71 -1.32 -3.33
C ALA A 143 -4.44 -1.93 -2.73
N PHE A 144 -3.87 -2.91 -3.41
CA PHE A 144 -2.62 -3.56 -3.06
C PHE A 144 -1.63 -3.45 -4.21
N ALA A 145 -0.36 -3.23 -3.89
CA ALA A 145 0.75 -3.37 -4.83
C ALA A 145 2.00 -3.90 -4.13
N TRP A 146 2.73 -4.77 -4.82
CA TRP A 146 4.03 -5.30 -4.38
C TRP A 146 5.15 -4.62 -5.16
N PHE A 147 6.19 -4.16 -4.44
CA PHE A 147 7.39 -3.58 -5.01
C PHE A 147 8.65 -4.29 -4.49
N LYS A 148 9.70 -4.31 -5.33
CA LYS A 148 11.05 -4.68 -4.92
C LYS A 148 11.85 -3.41 -4.65
N ILE A 149 12.15 -3.14 -3.38
CA ILE A 149 12.77 -1.90 -2.91
C ILE A 149 14.06 -2.26 -2.17
N GLY A 150 15.21 -1.76 -2.63
CA GLY A 150 16.49 -2.07 -1.99
C GLY A 150 16.77 -3.58 -1.88
N GLY A 151 16.21 -4.39 -2.78
CA GLY A 151 16.29 -5.86 -2.74
C GLY A 151 15.27 -6.56 -1.84
N THR A 152 14.47 -5.82 -1.06
CA THR A 152 13.38 -6.37 -0.23
C THR A 152 12.04 -6.30 -0.96
N ASP A 153 11.26 -7.36 -0.84
CA ASP A 153 9.89 -7.44 -1.35
C ASP A 153 8.90 -6.86 -0.34
N VAL A 154 8.24 -5.76 -0.71
CA VAL A 154 7.35 -4.98 0.15
C VAL A 154 5.95 -4.93 -0.44
N GLY A 155 4.96 -5.37 0.34
CA GLY A 155 3.54 -5.23 0.03
C GLY A 155 3.00 -3.90 0.55
N ILE A 156 2.24 -3.19 -0.27
CA ILE A 156 1.72 -1.86 0.04
C ILE A 156 0.21 -1.89 -0.10
N TYR A 157 -0.50 -1.44 0.94
CA TYR A 157 -1.95 -1.29 0.94
C TYR A 157 -2.36 0.18 1.04
N SER A 158 -3.26 0.61 0.16
CA SER A 158 -4.02 1.86 0.28
C SER A 158 -5.47 1.54 0.61
N LEU A 159 -6.02 2.16 1.67
CA LEU A 159 -7.38 1.92 2.14
C LEU A 159 -8.15 3.21 2.45
N HIS A 160 -9.48 3.13 2.39
CA HIS A 160 -10.37 4.20 2.84
C HIS A 160 -11.57 3.55 3.55
N LEU A 161 -11.50 3.51 4.88
CA LEU A 161 -12.50 2.82 5.71
C LEU A 161 -13.80 3.63 5.82
N LYS A 162 -14.81 3.05 6.47
CA LYS A 162 -16.13 3.68 6.59
C LYS A 162 -16.05 5.01 7.35
N SER A 163 -16.53 6.07 6.70
CA SER A 163 -16.64 7.41 7.27
C SER A 163 -17.62 7.52 8.44
N ASN A 164 -17.45 8.56 9.26
CA ASN A 164 -18.30 8.87 10.41
C ASN A 164 -19.63 9.57 10.04
N LEU A 165 -19.98 9.63 8.75
CA LEU A 165 -21.24 10.22 8.28
C LEU A 165 -22.45 9.46 8.85
N ILE A 166 -23.36 10.21 9.48
CA ILE A 166 -24.64 9.74 10.01
C ILE A 166 -25.76 10.38 9.19
N MET A 167 -26.57 9.56 8.50
CA MET A 167 -27.66 10.04 7.63
C MET A 167 -29.07 9.76 8.21
N LYS A 168 -29.16 8.99 9.30
CA LYS A 168 -30.42 8.60 9.95
C LYS A 168 -30.51 9.20 11.35
N SER A 169 -31.71 9.17 11.94
CA SER A 169 -32.02 9.89 13.18
C SER A 169 -31.32 9.35 14.43
N ASP A 170 -31.05 8.04 14.52
CA ASP A 170 -30.33 7.48 15.68
C ASP A 170 -28.81 7.54 15.48
N LYS A 171 -28.20 8.58 16.05
CA LYS A 171 -26.77 8.84 15.94
C LYS A 171 -25.91 7.75 16.57
N THR A 172 -26.30 7.26 17.74
CA THR A 172 -25.52 6.28 18.50
C THR A 172 -25.49 4.93 17.78
N VAL A 173 -26.64 4.48 17.30
CA VAL A 173 -26.73 3.22 16.55
C VAL A 173 -25.95 3.29 15.24
N GLU A 174 -26.05 4.39 14.49
CA GLU A 174 -25.31 4.52 13.23
C GLU A 174 -23.80 4.68 13.45
N ALA A 175 -23.37 5.37 14.52
CA ALA A 175 -21.96 5.44 14.91
C ALA A 175 -21.38 4.04 15.19
N HIS A 176 -22.08 3.22 15.99
CA HIS A 176 -21.65 1.84 16.26
C HIS A 176 -21.60 0.98 14.99
N LYS A 177 -22.54 1.14 14.05
CA LYS A 177 -22.48 0.46 12.75
C LYS A 177 -21.26 0.89 11.94
N ASN A 178 -20.94 2.19 11.93
CA ASN A 178 -19.78 2.70 11.22
C ASN A 178 -18.47 2.15 11.81
N ILE A 179 -18.34 2.16 13.14
CA ILE A 179 -17.24 1.51 13.87
C ILE A 179 -17.12 0.04 13.45
N ARG A 180 -18.21 -0.72 13.54
CA ARG A 180 -18.20 -2.15 13.21
C ARG A 180 -17.77 -2.42 11.77
N LYS A 181 -18.18 -1.57 10.82
CA LYS A 181 -17.73 -1.68 9.40
C LYS A 181 -16.23 -1.49 9.26
N ARG A 182 -15.60 -0.57 10.01
CA ARG A 182 -14.15 -0.38 10.00
C ARG A 182 -13.42 -1.60 10.58
N GLU A 183 -13.91 -2.12 11.70
CA GLU A 183 -13.32 -3.30 12.34
C GLU A 183 -13.37 -4.55 11.45
N VAL A 184 -14.50 -4.78 10.77
CA VAL A 184 -14.67 -5.90 9.83
C VAL A 184 -13.77 -5.73 8.61
N ALA A 185 -13.60 -4.51 8.11
CA ALA A 185 -12.67 -4.25 6.99
C ALA A 185 -11.21 -4.55 7.38
N ILE A 186 -10.78 -4.21 8.60
CA ILE A 186 -9.43 -4.57 9.08
C ILE A 186 -9.28 -6.08 9.29
N ASP A 187 -10.31 -6.78 9.78
CA ASP A 187 -10.25 -8.25 9.85
C ASP A 187 -10.05 -8.85 8.45
N GLN A 188 -10.77 -8.34 7.45
CA GLN A 188 -10.61 -8.78 6.06
C GLN A 188 -9.22 -8.48 5.50
N LEU A 189 -8.64 -7.31 5.79
CA LEU A 189 -7.27 -6.97 5.40
C LEU A 189 -6.26 -7.95 6.00
N LEU A 190 -6.35 -8.21 7.30
CA LEU A 190 -5.44 -9.12 8.00
C LEU A 190 -5.59 -10.57 7.49
N ASN A 191 -6.82 -11.01 7.24
CA ASN A 191 -7.08 -12.30 6.61
C ASN A 191 -6.52 -12.36 5.19
N HIS A 192 -6.64 -11.29 4.39
CA HIS A 192 -6.05 -11.25 3.05
C HIS A 192 -4.51 -11.36 3.10
N ILE A 193 -3.85 -10.69 4.04
CA ILE A 193 -2.39 -10.83 4.21
C ILE A 193 -2.03 -12.28 4.59
N ARG A 194 -2.75 -12.88 5.54
CA ARG A 194 -2.48 -14.23 6.05
C ARG A 194 -2.80 -15.33 5.04
N ASP A 195 -3.95 -15.25 4.39
CA ASP A 195 -4.55 -16.36 3.64
C ASP A 195 -4.32 -16.23 2.13
N VAL A 196 -4.03 -15.03 1.63
CA VAL A 196 -3.79 -14.77 0.20
C VAL A 196 -2.33 -14.43 -0.04
N ILE A 197 -1.80 -13.38 0.61
CA ILE A 197 -0.45 -12.92 0.31
C ILE A 197 0.61 -13.90 0.81
N ALA A 198 0.56 -14.31 2.08
CA ALA A 198 1.61 -15.17 2.63
C ALA A 198 1.76 -16.50 1.87
N PRO A 199 0.68 -17.18 1.42
CA PRO A 199 0.80 -18.38 0.58
C PRO A 199 1.19 -18.09 -0.87
N ALA A 200 0.60 -17.08 -1.51
CA ALA A 200 0.80 -16.82 -2.94
C ALA A 200 2.06 -16.01 -3.27
N MET A 201 2.57 -15.24 -2.30
CA MET A 201 3.73 -14.35 -2.46
C MET A 201 4.65 -14.45 -1.24
N PRO A 202 5.24 -15.62 -0.96
CA PRO A 202 5.98 -15.89 0.28
C PRO A 202 7.24 -15.03 0.47
N MET A 203 7.72 -14.37 -0.59
CA MET A 203 8.80 -13.38 -0.53
C MET A 203 8.36 -12.05 0.10
N VAL A 204 7.08 -11.69 -0.01
CA VAL A 204 6.53 -10.43 0.51
C VAL A 204 6.28 -10.58 2.00
N LYS A 205 7.29 -10.20 2.80
CA LYS A 205 7.24 -10.29 4.27
C LYS A 205 7.16 -8.93 4.95
N SER A 206 7.46 -7.86 4.23
CA SER A 206 7.40 -6.49 4.73
C SER A 206 6.16 -5.82 4.18
N PHE A 207 5.44 -5.09 5.03
CA PHE A 207 4.18 -4.46 4.64
C PHE A 207 4.10 -3.01 5.09
N VAL A 208 3.55 -2.16 4.22
CA VAL A 208 3.02 -0.85 4.61
C VAL A 208 1.52 -0.85 4.38
N VAL A 209 0.76 -0.44 5.40
CA VAL A 209 -0.68 -0.24 5.31
C VAL A 209 -0.96 1.22 5.60
N GLY A 210 -1.61 1.92 4.67
CA GLY A 210 -1.87 3.34 4.81
C GLY A 210 -3.18 3.78 4.19
N GLY A 211 -3.69 4.89 4.69
CA GLY A 211 -4.95 5.43 4.20
C GLY A 211 -5.70 6.27 5.20
N ASP A 212 -6.95 6.55 4.84
CA ASP A 212 -7.93 7.18 5.72
C ASP A 212 -8.71 6.08 6.47
N PHE A 213 -8.42 5.95 7.76
CA PHE A 213 -9.03 4.99 8.66
C PHE A 213 -10.33 5.51 9.28
N ASN A 214 -10.62 6.81 9.21
CA ASN A 214 -11.81 7.43 9.81
C ASN A 214 -12.01 7.09 11.31
N THR A 215 -10.93 6.86 12.04
CA THR A 215 -10.94 6.53 13.48
C THR A 215 -9.91 7.35 14.23
N ASN A 216 -10.20 7.75 15.47
CA ASN A 216 -9.30 8.58 16.27
C ASN A 216 -9.31 8.16 17.75
N VAL A 217 -8.15 7.72 18.25
CA VAL A 217 -7.98 7.24 19.63
C VAL A 217 -8.17 8.33 20.70
N ASP A 218 -8.10 9.61 20.35
CA ASP A 218 -8.29 10.71 21.31
C ASP A 218 -9.75 11.04 21.59
N GLN A 219 -10.64 10.62 20.70
CA GLN A 219 -12.04 11.02 20.76
C GLN A 219 -12.84 9.91 21.48
N PRO A 220 -13.60 10.23 22.56
CA PRO A 220 -14.33 9.24 23.34
C PRO A 220 -15.27 8.35 22.50
N ASP A 221 -15.81 8.89 21.41
CA ASP A 221 -16.69 8.18 20.48
C ASP A 221 -16.04 6.93 19.85
N PHE A 222 -14.70 6.85 19.83
CA PHE A 222 -13.94 5.72 19.31
C PHE A 222 -13.28 4.89 20.42
N GLY A 223 -13.52 5.18 21.70
CA GLY A 223 -12.80 4.59 22.82
C GLY A 223 -12.91 3.06 22.93
N GLN A 224 -13.91 2.45 22.29
CA GLN A 224 -14.11 1.00 22.22
C GLN A 224 -13.78 0.41 20.84
N GLU A 225 -13.39 1.23 19.86
CA GLU A 225 -13.07 0.77 18.52
C GLU A 225 -11.74 0.03 18.48
N THR A 226 -11.72 -1.15 17.84
CA THR A 226 -10.54 -2.02 17.79
C THR A 226 -9.75 -1.95 16.48
N THR A 227 -10.13 -1.07 15.54
CA THR A 227 -9.56 -0.96 14.19
C THR A 227 -8.02 -0.85 14.20
N LEU A 228 -7.46 0.10 14.96
CA LEU A 228 -6.00 0.31 14.99
C LEU A 228 -5.28 -0.72 15.89
N THR A 229 -5.93 -1.16 16.98
CA THR A 229 -5.34 -2.12 17.90
C THR A 229 -5.21 -3.50 17.25
N LYS A 230 -6.13 -3.88 16.35
CA LYS A 230 -6.01 -5.12 15.55
C LYS A 230 -4.76 -5.15 14.68
N LEU A 231 -4.43 -4.03 14.00
CA LEU A 231 -3.19 -3.93 13.23
C LEU A 231 -1.97 -4.05 14.15
N THR A 232 -1.99 -3.34 15.28
CA THR A 232 -0.88 -3.37 16.25
C THR A 232 -0.68 -4.78 16.83
N ALA A 233 -1.78 -5.47 17.19
CA ALA A 233 -1.75 -6.85 17.65
C ALA A 233 -1.25 -7.84 16.58
N ALA A 234 -1.43 -7.50 15.29
CA ALA A 234 -0.88 -8.25 14.17
C ALA A 234 0.60 -7.91 13.86
N GLY A 235 1.27 -7.11 14.70
CA GLY A 235 2.68 -6.78 14.57
C GLY A 235 2.99 -5.57 13.68
N PHE A 236 1.98 -4.77 13.31
CA PHE A 236 2.20 -3.51 12.61
C PHE A 236 2.53 -2.39 13.59
N ARG A 237 3.54 -1.58 13.26
CA ARG A 237 3.91 -0.38 14.02
C ARG A 237 3.22 0.84 13.44
N ASN A 238 2.52 1.59 14.29
CA ASN A 238 1.92 2.87 13.91
C ASN A 238 3.00 3.97 13.85
N SER A 239 3.14 4.63 12.70
CA SER A 239 4.08 5.77 12.57
C SER A 239 3.78 6.93 13.53
N MET A 240 2.53 7.08 13.97
CA MET A 240 2.11 8.13 14.91
C MET A 240 2.21 7.72 16.38
N GLU A 241 2.71 6.51 16.68
CA GLU A 241 2.79 6.02 18.06
C GLU A 241 3.63 6.96 18.95
N GLY A 242 3.10 7.30 20.12
CA GLY A 242 3.75 8.21 21.07
C GLY A 242 3.71 9.70 20.70
N ALA A 243 3.18 10.08 19.53
CA ALA A 243 3.01 11.49 19.18
C ALA A 243 1.86 12.14 19.97
N ALA A 244 2.06 13.37 20.43
CA ALA A 244 1.01 14.14 21.09
C ALA A 244 -0.14 14.45 20.11
N PRO A 245 -1.42 14.53 20.54
CA PRO A 245 -2.57 14.74 19.66
C PRO A 245 -2.41 15.88 18.65
N VAL A 246 -1.90 17.03 19.10
CA VAL A 246 -1.66 18.22 18.25
C VAL A 246 -0.62 18.00 17.13
N GLN A 247 0.24 17.00 17.27
CA GLN A 247 1.27 16.64 16.28
C GLN A 247 0.77 15.63 15.25
N ARG A 248 -0.44 15.09 15.43
CA ARG A 248 -1.02 14.07 14.57
C ARG A 248 -2.37 14.45 13.97
N ILE A 249 -2.67 15.75 13.88
CA ILE A 249 -3.89 16.23 13.21
C ILE A 249 -3.74 16.02 11.70
N THR A 250 -4.55 15.15 11.12
CA THR A 250 -4.59 14.90 9.68
C THR A 250 -5.88 15.38 9.04
N HIS A 251 -6.93 15.57 9.83
CA HIS A 251 -8.18 16.18 9.42
C HIS A 251 -8.48 17.35 10.39
N PRO A 252 -8.17 18.60 10.01
CA PRO A 252 -8.49 19.77 10.83
C PRO A 252 -9.99 19.86 11.09
N GLY A 253 -10.34 20.30 12.30
CA GLY A 253 -11.72 20.45 12.71
C GLY A 253 -12.49 21.46 11.86
N SER A 254 -13.79 21.20 11.68
CA SER A 254 -14.69 22.06 10.92
C SER A 254 -16.05 22.12 11.60
N GLY A 255 -16.50 23.33 11.93
CA GLY A 255 -17.76 23.56 12.63
C GLY A 255 -17.81 22.81 13.99
N PRO A 256 -18.77 21.87 14.19
CA PRO A 256 -18.87 21.11 15.44
C PRO A 256 -17.87 19.95 15.55
N TYR A 257 -17.14 19.62 14.48
CA TYR A 257 -16.21 18.49 14.46
C TYR A 257 -14.81 18.94 14.90
N PRO A 258 -14.22 18.31 15.92
CA PRO A 258 -12.88 18.66 16.39
C PRO A 258 -11.80 18.14 15.44
N ASP A 259 -10.56 18.61 15.64
CA ASP A 259 -9.38 18.05 14.99
C ASP A 259 -9.31 16.53 15.18
N ALA A 260 -8.88 15.82 14.14
CA ALA A 260 -8.76 14.38 14.17
C ALA A 260 -7.48 13.86 13.52
N THR A 261 -7.02 12.71 14.01
CA THR A 261 -6.09 11.83 13.31
C THR A 261 -6.91 10.76 12.61
N PHE A 262 -7.14 10.88 11.32
CA PHE A 262 -7.83 9.84 10.53
C PHE A 262 -6.89 9.11 9.56
N ASP A 263 -5.78 9.75 9.18
CA ASP A 263 -4.87 9.23 8.18
C ASP A 263 -3.65 8.62 8.87
N TYR A 264 -3.40 7.33 8.62
CA TYR A 264 -2.32 6.60 9.28
C TYR A 264 -1.43 5.89 8.26
N LEU A 265 -0.18 5.68 8.67
CA LEU A 265 0.77 4.78 8.02
C LEU A 265 1.27 3.77 9.06
N PHE A 266 1.13 2.49 8.74
CA PHE A 266 1.56 1.35 9.55
C PHE A 266 2.62 0.53 8.81
N GLY A 267 3.63 0.04 9.52
CA GLY A 267 4.68 -0.81 8.96
C GLY A 267 4.82 -2.15 9.70
N SER A 268 4.83 -3.27 8.97
CA SER A 268 5.17 -4.60 9.49
C SER A 268 6.50 -5.07 8.90
N ASN A 269 7.40 -5.57 9.76
CA ASN A 269 8.81 -5.84 9.45
C ASN A 269 9.59 -4.63 8.89
N LEU A 270 9.06 -3.41 9.13
CA LEU A 270 9.61 -2.13 8.73
C LEU A 270 9.59 -1.17 9.92
N VAL A 271 10.64 -0.36 10.08
CA VAL A 271 10.68 0.63 11.16
C VAL A 271 10.23 1.98 10.60
N PRO A 272 9.05 2.49 11.00
CA PRO A 272 8.64 3.84 10.62
C PRO A 272 9.53 4.88 11.31
N ALA A 273 9.94 5.89 10.57
CA ALA A 273 10.45 7.13 11.13
C ALA A 273 9.30 8.00 11.68
N LYS A 274 9.64 9.13 12.29
CA LYS A 274 8.63 10.12 12.67
C LYS A 274 7.93 10.65 11.40
N PRO A 275 6.60 10.60 11.31
CA PRO A 275 5.89 11.07 10.14
C PRO A 275 5.89 12.60 10.05
N LEU A 276 5.86 13.09 8.83
CA LEU A 276 5.65 14.48 8.46
C LEU A 276 4.19 14.64 8.01
N ILE A 277 3.44 15.47 8.72
CA ILE A 277 2.10 15.90 8.30
C ILE A 277 2.23 17.29 7.71
N THR A 278 1.72 17.47 6.48
CA THR A 278 1.90 18.74 5.76
C THR A 278 0.56 19.47 5.61
N PRO A 279 0.31 20.53 6.38
CA PRO A 279 -0.91 21.33 6.22
C PRO A 279 -1.09 21.82 4.79
N SER A 280 -2.31 21.73 4.29
CA SER A 280 -2.65 22.06 2.91
C SER A 280 -4.07 22.60 2.81
N LYS A 281 -4.36 23.34 1.73
CA LYS A 281 -5.71 23.77 1.33
C LYS A 281 -6.23 23.01 0.11
N ALA A 282 -5.45 22.07 -0.43
CA ALA A 282 -5.82 21.33 -1.62
C ALA A 282 -6.85 20.21 -1.36
N SER A 283 -7.02 19.83 -0.10
CA SER A 283 -8.03 18.92 0.43
C SER A 283 -8.29 19.31 1.89
N ASP A 284 -9.42 18.89 2.43
CA ASP A 284 -9.77 18.92 3.85
C ASP A 284 -8.96 17.93 4.71
N HIS A 285 -8.18 17.02 4.10
CA HIS A 285 -7.17 16.22 4.79
C HIS A 285 -5.75 16.71 4.50
N TYR A 286 -4.84 16.48 5.44
CA TYR A 286 -3.41 16.71 5.29
C TYR A 286 -2.69 15.42 4.90
N PRO A 287 -1.78 15.45 3.90
CA PRO A 287 -0.95 14.29 3.59
C PRO A 287 -0.05 13.94 4.75
N VAL A 288 0.09 12.63 4.97
CA VAL A 288 1.00 12.03 5.96
C VAL A 288 2.12 11.32 5.22
N THR A 289 3.36 11.73 5.46
CA THR A 289 4.57 11.16 4.85
C THR A 289 5.43 10.49 5.90
N CYS A 290 5.86 9.25 5.66
CA CYS A 290 6.74 8.52 6.56
C CYS A 290 7.83 7.80 5.76
N ASP A 291 9.06 7.85 6.27
CA ASP A 291 10.16 7.01 5.80
C ASP A 291 10.12 5.68 6.56
N PHE A 292 10.24 4.56 5.85
CA PHE A 292 10.32 3.22 6.43
C PHE A 292 11.69 2.62 6.16
N SER A 293 12.41 2.22 7.22
CA SER A 293 13.70 1.54 7.09
C SER A 293 13.51 0.04 6.85
N LEU A 294 14.13 -0.47 5.78
CA LEU A 294 14.17 -1.89 5.41
C LEU A 294 15.26 -2.60 6.24
N GLY A 295 14.98 -3.80 6.75
CA GLY A 295 15.99 -4.61 7.46
C GLY A 295 16.05 -4.44 8.98
N GLY A 296 15.05 -3.79 9.59
CA GLY A 296 14.87 -3.87 11.04
C GLY A 296 14.57 -5.32 11.46
N SER A 297 15.53 -5.99 12.10
CA SER A 297 15.35 -7.36 12.60
C SER A 297 14.16 -7.42 13.56
N TYR A 298 13.14 -8.22 13.22
CA TYR A 298 12.09 -8.57 14.16
C TYR A 298 12.55 -9.79 14.98
N VAL A 299 12.55 -9.66 16.31
CA VAL A 299 12.59 -10.81 17.22
C VAL A 299 11.18 -11.37 17.28
N GLN A 300 10.97 -12.47 16.56
CA GLN A 300 9.69 -13.16 16.52
C GLN A 300 9.41 -13.78 17.89
N THR A 301 8.48 -13.21 18.66
CA THR A 301 7.90 -13.91 19.82
C THR A 301 6.92 -14.96 19.30
N THR A 302 7.32 -16.23 19.35
CA THR A 302 6.48 -17.39 19.02
C THR A 302 5.35 -17.58 20.04
N PRO A 303 4.27 -18.27 19.63
CA PRO A 303 4.14 -19.66 20.11
C PRO A 303 3.72 -20.71 19.05
N VAL A 304 4.52 -21.79 19.05
CA VAL A 304 4.22 -23.26 18.99
C VAL A 304 3.53 -23.88 17.74
N PRO A 305 3.95 -25.09 17.29
CA PRO A 305 3.87 -25.53 15.90
C PRO A 305 2.73 -26.51 15.63
N ASN A 306 2.34 -26.65 14.35
CA ASN A 306 1.91 -27.95 13.87
C ASN A 306 2.33 -28.22 12.41
N ARG A 307 2.57 -29.52 12.22
CA ARG A 307 3.35 -30.23 11.22
C ARG A 307 2.52 -30.51 9.97
N SER A 308 3.13 -30.41 8.79
CA SER A 308 3.26 -31.51 7.80
C SER A 308 3.85 -30.94 6.50
N GLN A 309 5.13 -31.26 6.26
CA GLN A 309 5.75 -31.08 4.96
C GLN A 309 5.37 -32.26 4.06
N VAL A 310 4.90 -31.95 2.85
CA VAL A 310 4.87 -32.87 1.71
C VAL A 310 5.79 -32.29 0.64
N GLN A 311 6.75 -33.10 0.21
CA GLN A 311 7.72 -32.84 -0.86
C GLN A 311 7.07 -33.09 -2.24
N PRO A 312 7.47 -32.33 -3.26
CA PRO A 312 7.76 -32.92 -4.58
C PRO A 312 9.20 -32.51 -4.99
N GLY A 313 10.03 -33.36 -5.57
CA GLY A 313 9.77 -34.19 -6.74
C GLY A 313 10.48 -33.53 -7.93
N ASN A 314 11.67 -34.05 -8.29
CA ASN A 314 12.51 -33.56 -9.39
C ASN A 314 11.78 -33.62 -10.74
N GLU A 315 11.94 -32.58 -11.57
CA GLU A 315 11.77 -32.68 -13.02
C GLU A 315 12.95 -32.05 -13.78
N ASP A 316 13.32 -32.78 -14.83
CA ASP A 316 14.51 -32.64 -15.66
C ASP A 316 14.54 -31.44 -16.61
N GLY A 317 15.75 -31.16 -17.06
CA GLY A 317 16.11 -30.03 -17.91
C GLY A 317 15.37 -29.94 -19.25
N LYS A 318 14.90 -28.74 -19.55
CA LYS A 318 14.74 -28.22 -20.92
C LYS A 318 15.49 -26.91 -21.07
N LYS A 319 16.34 -26.83 -22.10
CA LYS A 319 17.06 -25.62 -22.53
C LYS A 319 16.07 -24.46 -22.68
N ALA A 320 16.24 -23.42 -21.88
CA ALA A 320 15.40 -22.23 -21.92
C ALA A 320 15.69 -21.41 -23.20
N ALA A 321 14.68 -21.27 -24.05
CA ALA A 321 14.66 -20.24 -25.08
C ALA A 321 14.66 -18.86 -24.40
N VAL A 322 15.34 -17.87 -25.00
CA VAL A 322 15.33 -16.48 -24.51
C VAL A 322 13.87 -16.01 -24.44
N PRO A 323 13.36 -15.59 -23.26
CA PRO A 323 11.97 -15.17 -23.14
C PRO A 323 11.72 -13.93 -24.00
N GLN A 324 10.78 -14.02 -24.94
CA GLN A 324 10.22 -12.83 -25.58
C GLN A 324 9.33 -12.10 -24.56
N PHE A 325 9.32 -10.77 -24.58
CA PHE A 325 8.49 -9.95 -23.68
C PHE A 325 7.50 -9.13 -24.50
N VAL A 326 6.37 -8.78 -23.87
CA VAL A 326 5.42 -7.78 -24.36
C VAL A 326 5.24 -6.66 -23.35
N THR A 327 4.98 -5.46 -23.84
CA THR A 327 4.60 -4.31 -23.02
C THR A 327 3.13 -4.00 -23.20
N LEU A 328 2.37 -3.87 -22.10
CA LEU A 328 0.99 -3.43 -22.18
C LEU A 328 0.91 -1.96 -22.63
N ILE A 329 0.15 -1.67 -23.70
CA ILE A 329 -0.07 -0.29 -24.17
C ILE A 329 -1.34 0.33 -23.58
N GLN A 330 -2.16 -0.47 -22.92
CA GLN A 330 -3.35 -0.06 -22.17
C GLN A 330 -3.57 -1.02 -20.98
N PRO A 331 -4.34 -0.62 -19.95
CA PRO A 331 -4.68 -1.53 -18.86
C PRO A 331 -5.47 -2.74 -19.34
N VAL A 332 -5.16 -3.94 -18.82
CA VAL A 332 -5.85 -5.20 -19.19
C VAL A 332 -6.42 -5.88 -17.97
N LYS A 333 -7.72 -6.18 -17.99
CA LYS A 333 -8.33 -7.04 -16.96
C LYS A 333 -8.00 -8.50 -17.25
N ILE A 334 -7.47 -9.19 -16.25
CA ILE A 334 -7.26 -10.63 -16.26
C ILE A 334 -8.00 -11.26 -15.09
N LYS A 335 -8.39 -12.52 -15.25
CA LYS A 335 -8.79 -13.38 -14.14
C LYS A 335 -7.57 -14.15 -13.68
N ILE A 336 -7.36 -14.13 -12.37
CA ILE A 336 -6.40 -14.97 -11.67
C ILE A 336 -7.11 -15.79 -10.60
N ALA A 337 -6.45 -16.79 -10.03
CA ALA A 337 -6.96 -17.68 -8.99
C ALA A 337 -7.55 -16.90 -7.80
N TYR A 338 -7.03 -15.71 -7.52
CA TYR A 338 -7.45 -14.86 -6.40
C TYR A 338 -8.40 -13.72 -6.79
N GLY A 339 -8.91 -13.68 -8.02
CA GLY A 339 -9.93 -12.72 -8.45
C GLY A 339 -9.70 -12.08 -9.82
N GLU A 340 -10.40 -10.98 -10.08
CA GLU A 340 -10.14 -10.14 -11.25
C GLU A 340 -9.14 -9.04 -10.89
N MET A 341 -8.16 -8.82 -11.75
CA MET A 341 -7.19 -7.74 -11.58
C MET A 341 -6.91 -6.99 -12.88
N VAL A 342 -6.47 -5.73 -12.75
CA VAL A 342 -6.10 -4.88 -13.88
C VAL A 342 -4.58 -4.81 -13.96
N LEU A 343 -4.01 -5.44 -14.99
CA LEU A 343 -2.62 -5.23 -15.35
C LEU A 343 -2.45 -3.80 -15.88
N PRO A 344 -1.58 -2.96 -15.28
CA PRO A 344 -1.44 -1.58 -15.68
C PRO A 344 -0.75 -1.44 -17.06
N ARG A 345 -1.07 -0.36 -17.77
CA ARG A 345 -0.30 0.08 -18.94
C ARG A 345 1.17 0.22 -18.57
N GLY A 346 2.06 -0.23 -19.46
CA GLY A 346 3.51 -0.19 -19.29
C GLY A 346 4.09 -1.45 -18.66
N LEU A 347 3.26 -2.35 -18.13
CA LEU A 347 3.73 -3.61 -17.55
C LEU A 347 4.37 -4.49 -18.62
N LYS A 348 5.59 -4.97 -18.35
CA LYS A 348 6.31 -5.90 -19.21
C LYS A 348 6.11 -7.33 -18.73
N LEU A 349 5.67 -8.19 -19.64
CA LEU A 349 5.26 -9.55 -19.34
C LEU A 349 6.02 -10.55 -20.22
N PRO A 350 6.59 -11.63 -19.65
CA PRO A 350 7.16 -12.71 -20.43
C PRO A 350 6.08 -13.40 -21.27
N VAL A 351 6.34 -13.62 -22.56
CA VAL A 351 5.46 -14.35 -23.47
C VAL A 351 5.70 -15.84 -23.32
N ILE A 352 4.62 -16.59 -23.12
CA ILE A 352 4.62 -18.05 -23.15
C ILE A 352 4.23 -18.53 -24.54
N SER A 353 3.14 -17.98 -25.10
CA SER A 353 2.67 -18.30 -26.44
C SER A 353 1.86 -17.14 -27.01
N ARG A 354 1.67 -17.12 -28.34
CA ARG A 354 0.81 -16.14 -29.01
C ARG A 354 0.04 -16.78 -30.15
N ASN A 355 -1.13 -16.23 -30.42
CA ASN A 355 -1.87 -16.41 -31.66
C ASN A 355 -2.24 -15.04 -32.24
N GLY A 356 -2.96 -14.99 -33.36
CA GLY A 356 -3.30 -13.73 -34.04
C GLY A 356 -4.20 -12.78 -33.24
N GLN A 357 -4.81 -13.22 -32.14
CA GLN A 357 -5.79 -12.44 -31.38
C GLN A 357 -5.34 -12.19 -29.93
N SER A 358 -4.53 -13.07 -29.38
CA SER A 358 -4.18 -13.10 -27.97
C SER A 358 -2.75 -13.57 -27.72
N VAL A 359 -2.17 -13.12 -26.61
CA VAL A 359 -0.88 -13.57 -26.12
C VAL A 359 -1.07 -14.14 -24.71
N THR A 360 -0.58 -15.36 -24.49
CA THR A 360 -0.48 -15.96 -23.17
C THR A 360 0.82 -15.52 -22.57
N VAL A 361 0.74 -14.89 -21.42
CA VAL A 361 1.89 -14.30 -20.73
C VAL A 361 2.09 -14.97 -19.38
N LYS A 362 3.33 -14.99 -18.89
CA LYS A 362 3.61 -15.39 -17.52
C LYS A 362 3.34 -14.19 -16.61
N TYR A 363 2.44 -14.36 -15.64
CA TYR A 363 2.18 -13.33 -14.65
C TYR A 363 1.96 -14.01 -13.29
N LEU A 364 2.84 -13.72 -12.33
CA LEU A 364 2.94 -14.48 -11.08
C LEU A 364 3.11 -15.99 -11.38
N ASP A 365 2.34 -16.83 -10.72
CA ASP A 365 2.30 -18.29 -10.92
C ASP A 365 1.25 -18.71 -11.97
N GLU A 366 0.74 -17.75 -12.74
CA GLU A 366 -0.33 -17.97 -13.71
C GLU A 366 0.07 -17.63 -15.13
N THR A 367 -0.76 -18.09 -16.06
CA THR A 367 -0.57 -17.92 -17.49
C THR A 367 -1.80 -17.25 -18.13
N PRO A 368 -2.16 -16.02 -17.74
CA PRO A 368 -3.34 -15.36 -18.27
C PRO A 368 -3.17 -15.05 -19.76
N THR A 369 -4.31 -15.05 -20.45
CA THR A 369 -4.39 -14.68 -21.87
C THR A 369 -4.88 -13.24 -21.99
N ILE A 370 -4.12 -12.40 -22.70
CA ILE A 370 -4.45 -10.99 -22.93
C ILE A 370 -4.59 -10.72 -24.44
N PRO A 371 -5.41 -9.73 -24.86
CA PRO A 371 -5.55 -9.39 -26.28
C PRO A 371 -4.25 -8.84 -26.86
N VAL A 372 -3.87 -9.26 -28.08
CA VAL A 372 -2.71 -8.69 -28.80
C VAL A 372 -2.88 -7.18 -28.98
N SER A 373 -4.10 -6.70 -29.21
CA SER A 373 -4.45 -5.27 -29.33
C SER A 373 -4.15 -4.45 -28.07
N ALA A 374 -3.92 -5.09 -26.92
CA ALA A 374 -3.52 -4.41 -25.70
C ALA A 374 -2.00 -4.39 -25.48
N THR A 375 -1.21 -4.91 -26.42
CA THR A 375 0.24 -5.03 -26.35
C THR A 375 0.95 -4.22 -27.42
N ASP A 376 2.27 -4.12 -27.32
CA ASP A 376 3.17 -3.55 -28.33
C ASP A 376 3.50 -4.52 -29.48
N LEU A 377 2.91 -5.72 -29.50
CA LEU A 377 3.03 -6.65 -30.62
C LEU A 377 2.18 -6.16 -31.81
N LYS A 378 2.82 -6.12 -32.98
CA LYS A 378 2.17 -5.90 -34.28
C LYS A 378 1.77 -7.21 -34.93
#